data_AF-A0A350SMF7-F1
#
_entry.id   AF-A0A350SMF7-F1
#
_cell.length_a   1.000
_cell.length_b   1.000
_cell.length_c   1.000
_cell.angle_alpha   90.00
_cell.angle_beta   90.00
_cell.angle_gamma   90.00
#
_symmetry.space_group_name_H-M   'P 1'
#
loop_
_entity.id
_entity.type
_entity.pdbx_description
1 polymer ?
#
loop_
_entity_poly.entity_id
_entity_poly.type
_entity_poly.pdbx_seq_one_letter_code
_entity_poly.pdbx_strand_id
1 'polypeptide(L)'
;MNKHARSLLLLAAGLVLFYGAWRAWGWPGLAAAGGGLLMWLLLHFTRLMNIMQRAAKQPIGSVGSAVMLNAKLKPGVTLMHVIAMTRALGERLTPEGEQPEQYRWTDGSHSSVTAHFRNGRLVSWDLARPAPEDETAPAPATGAAP
;
A
#
# COMPACT_ATOMS: atom_id res chain seq x y z
N MET A 1 -0.42 -20.40 19.73
CA MET A 1 -1.55 -21.10 19.09
C MET A 1 -1.30 -21.20 17.60
N ASN A 2 -0.89 -22.37 17.13
CA ASN A 2 -0.19 -22.57 15.87
C ASN A 2 -1.16 -22.38 14.69
N LYS A 3 -0.78 -21.59 13.69
CA LYS A 3 -1.64 -21.22 12.53
C LYS A 3 -2.30 -22.44 11.89
N HIS A 4 -1.59 -23.56 11.82
CA HIS A 4 -2.07 -24.83 11.29
C HIS A 4 -3.17 -25.47 12.14
N ALA A 5 -3.08 -25.42 13.47
CA ALA A 5 -4.11 -25.95 14.37
C ALA A 5 -5.43 -25.17 14.26
N ARG A 6 -5.33 -23.84 14.03
CA ARG A 6 -6.50 -22.99 13.75
C ARG A 6 -7.16 -23.35 12.42
N SER A 7 -6.39 -23.55 11.35
CA SER A 7 -6.93 -23.98 10.06
C SER A 7 -7.57 -25.37 10.11
N LEU A 8 -6.96 -26.32 10.85
CA LEU A 8 -7.51 -27.65 11.06
C LEU A 8 -8.83 -27.62 11.85
N LEU A 9 -8.91 -26.81 12.90
CA LEU A 9 -10.14 -26.60 13.67
C LEU A 9 -11.25 -25.98 12.82
N LEU A 10 -10.92 -25.01 11.96
CA LEU A 10 -11.89 -24.38 11.07
C LEU A 10 -12.41 -25.36 9.99
N LEU A 11 -11.56 -26.21 9.45
CA LEU A 11 -11.95 -27.26 8.49
C LEU A 11 -12.82 -28.33 9.16
N ALA A 12 -12.46 -28.79 10.36
CA ALA A 12 -13.23 -29.76 11.12
C ALA A 12 -14.61 -29.20 11.51
N ALA A 13 -14.68 -27.93 11.94
CA ALA A 13 -15.93 -27.26 12.24
C ALA A 13 -16.84 -27.13 11.01
N GLY A 14 -16.26 -26.84 9.84
CA GLY A 14 -17.00 -26.83 8.56
C GLY A 14 -17.58 -28.20 8.21
N LEU A 15 -16.82 -29.27 8.41
CA LEU A 15 -17.25 -30.64 8.14
C LEU A 15 -18.39 -31.10 9.07
N VAL A 16 -18.30 -30.77 10.37
CA VAL A 16 -19.32 -31.11 11.38
C VAL A 16 -20.62 -30.33 11.16
N LEU A 17 -20.54 -29.05 10.80
CA LEU A 17 -21.71 -28.25 10.43
C LEU A 17 -22.41 -28.80 9.18
N PHE A 18 -21.63 -29.22 8.18
CA PHE A 18 -22.16 -29.79 6.94
C PHE A 18 -22.86 -31.14 7.20
N TYR A 19 -22.27 -32.00 8.04
CA TYR A 19 -22.85 -33.28 8.43
C TYR A 19 -24.10 -33.11 9.32
N GLY A 20 -24.07 -32.16 10.26
CA GLY A 20 -25.22 -31.82 11.10
C GLY A 20 -26.40 -31.25 10.32
N ALA A 21 -26.13 -30.38 9.34
CA ALA A 21 -27.15 -29.82 8.45
C ALA A 21 -27.78 -30.89 7.53
N TRP A 22 -26.97 -31.83 7.03
CA TRP A 22 -27.45 -32.97 6.25
C TRP A 22 -28.41 -33.87 7.05
N ARG A 23 -28.08 -34.14 8.33
CA ARG A 23 -28.86 -35.00 9.21
C ARG A 23 -30.21 -34.39 9.60
N ALA A 24 -30.27 -33.06 9.77
CA ALA A 24 -31.45 -32.39 10.31
C ALA A 24 -32.50 -32.01 9.24
N TRP A 25 -32.08 -31.51 8.07
CA TRP A 25 -32.99 -30.82 7.14
C TRP A 25 -32.97 -31.31 5.68
N GLY A 26 -32.16 -32.31 5.33
CA GLY A 26 -32.10 -32.83 3.96
C GLY A 26 -31.74 -31.76 2.92
N TRP A 27 -32.50 -31.70 1.81
CA TRP A 27 -32.27 -30.80 0.68
C TRP A 27 -32.22 -29.29 1.02
N PRO A 28 -33.14 -28.71 1.81
CA PRO A 28 -33.07 -27.29 2.17
C PRO A 28 -31.87 -26.94 3.07
N GLY A 29 -31.38 -27.89 3.89
CA GLY A 29 -30.16 -27.68 4.69
C GLY A 29 -28.91 -27.54 3.82
N LEU A 30 -28.83 -28.32 2.74
CA LEU A 30 -27.74 -28.24 1.77
C LEU A 30 -27.80 -26.94 0.95
N ALA A 31 -29.01 -26.51 0.56
CA ALA A 31 -29.22 -25.24 -0.11
C ALA A 31 -28.84 -24.05 0.79
N ALA A 32 -29.18 -24.09 2.08
CA ALA A 32 -28.81 -23.06 3.04
C ALA A 32 -27.30 -23.03 3.33
N ALA A 33 -26.67 -24.19 3.52
CA ALA A 33 -25.23 -24.30 3.74
C ALA A 33 -24.43 -23.87 2.50
N GLY A 34 -24.83 -24.34 1.31
CA GLY A 34 -24.24 -23.95 0.04
C GLY A 34 -24.44 -22.47 -0.26
N GLY A 35 -25.63 -21.93 -0.03
CA GLY A 35 -25.93 -20.50 -0.18
C GLY A 35 -25.14 -19.64 0.80
N GLY A 36 -25.04 -20.05 2.07
CA GLY A 36 -24.23 -19.37 3.07
C GLY A 36 -22.74 -19.41 2.74
N LEU A 37 -22.22 -20.55 2.28
CA LEU A 37 -20.84 -20.70 1.84
C LEU A 37 -20.55 -19.84 0.60
N LEU A 38 -21.45 -19.83 -0.38
CA LEU A 38 -21.31 -19.02 -1.59
C LEU A 38 -21.37 -17.53 -1.27
N MET A 39 -22.33 -17.10 -0.45
CA MET A 39 -22.41 -15.73 0.06
C MET A 39 -21.13 -15.33 0.78
N TRP A 40 -20.65 -16.18 1.69
CA TRP A 40 -19.41 -15.95 2.42
C TRP A 40 -18.20 -15.85 1.47
N LEU A 41 -18.12 -16.72 0.47
CA LEU A 41 -17.05 -16.73 -0.53
C LEU A 41 -17.07 -15.45 -1.38
N LEU A 42 -18.26 -15.01 -1.83
CA LEU A 42 -18.44 -13.75 -2.55
C LEU A 42 -18.02 -12.56 -1.68
N LEU A 43 -18.42 -12.52 -0.41
CA LEU A 43 -18.00 -11.45 0.53
C LEU A 43 -16.50 -11.45 0.79
N HIS A 44 -15.89 -12.64 0.89
CA HIS A 44 -14.45 -12.77 1.06
C HIS A 44 -13.70 -12.28 -0.18
N PHE A 45 -14.15 -12.68 -1.36
CA PHE A 45 -13.57 -12.29 -2.63
C PHE A 45 -13.74 -10.78 -2.90
N THR A 46 -14.92 -10.22 -2.68
CA THR A 46 -15.16 -8.77 -2.82
C THR A 46 -14.35 -7.95 -1.83
N ARG A 47 -14.17 -8.43 -0.58
CA ARG A 47 -13.26 -7.79 0.38
C ARG A 47 -11.83 -7.76 -0.12
N LEU A 48 -11.31 -8.87 -0.66
CA LEU A 48 -9.95 -8.94 -1.23
C LEU A 48 -9.81 -8.03 -2.45
N MET A 49 -10.80 -8.04 -3.34
CA MET A 49 -10.82 -7.20 -4.55
C MET A 49 -10.83 -5.71 -4.20
N ASN A 50 -11.60 -5.28 -3.19
CA ASN A 50 -11.63 -3.89 -2.74
C ASN A 50 -10.29 -3.41 -2.18
N ILE A 51 -9.53 -4.28 -1.52
CA ILE A 51 -8.18 -3.95 -1.02
C ILE A 51 -7.21 -3.79 -2.20
N MET A 52 -7.25 -4.71 -3.18
CA MET A 52 -6.44 -4.61 -4.39
C MET A 52 -6.80 -3.37 -5.22
N GLN A 53 -8.09 -3.06 -5.38
CA GLN A 53 -8.54 -1.85 -6.09
C GLN A 53 -8.06 -0.56 -5.42
N ARG A 54 -7.97 -0.53 -4.08
CA ARG A 54 -7.37 0.60 -3.36
C ARG A 54 -5.87 0.74 -3.60
N ALA A 55 -5.15 -0.38 -3.75
CA ALA A 55 -3.73 -0.37 -4.11
C ALA A 55 -3.52 0.02 -5.58
N ALA A 56 -4.37 -0.46 -6.49
CA ALA A 56 -4.30 -0.14 -7.92
C ALA A 56 -4.64 1.32 -8.25
N LYS A 57 -5.44 1.98 -7.40
CA LYS A 57 -5.72 3.43 -7.49
C LYS A 57 -4.62 4.30 -6.88
N GLN A 58 -3.54 3.73 -6.34
CA GLN A 58 -2.43 4.53 -5.84
C GLN A 58 -1.66 5.14 -7.02
N PRO A 59 -1.56 6.47 -7.11
CA PRO A 59 -0.87 7.12 -8.20
C PRO A 59 0.60 6.70 -8.23
N ILE A 60 1.18 6.63 -9.43
CA ILE A 60 2.61 6.38 -9.64
C ILE A 60 3.40 7.40 -8.80
N GLY A 61 4.41 6.93 -8.09
CA GLY A 61 5.21 7.74 -7.19
C GLY A 61 4.51 8.10 -5.88
N SER A 62 3.46 7.40 -5.45
CA SER A 62 2.87 7.65 -4.12
C SER A 62 3.44 6.75 -3.03
N VAL A 63 3.53 7.26 -1.80
CA VAL A 63 3.88 6.47 -0.61
C VAL A 63 3.03 6.87 0.58
N GLY A 64 2.72 5.93 1.47
CA GLY A 64 1.91 6.21 2.66
C GLY A 64 2.52 7.24 3.62
N SER A 65 3.85 7.29 3.72
CA SER A 65 4.59 8.34 4.44
C SER A 65 6.03 8.39 3.96
N ALA A 66 6.46 9.56 3.48
CA ALA A 66 7.82 9.81 3.01
C ALA A 66 8.83 9.69 4.15
N VAL A 67 8.48 10.14 5.36
CA VAL A 67 9.33 10.03 6.56
C VAL A 67 9.56 8.57 6.95
N MET A 68 8.51 7.75 6.93
CA MET A 68 8.62 6.33 7.24
C MET A 68 9.46 5.59 6.19
N LEU A 69 9.32 5.95 4.91
CA LEU A 69 10.16 5.42 3.85
C LEU A 69 11.62 5.79 4.08
N ASN A 70 11.92 7.08 4.30
CA ASN A 70 13.26 7.58 4.61
C ASN A 70 13.93 6.80 5.77
N ALA A 71 13.18 6.50 6.83
CA ALA A 71 13.70 5.74 7.98
C ALA A 71 13.97 4.24 7.68
N LYS A 72 13.29 3.67 6.67
CA LYS A 72 13.43 2.26 6.28
C LYS A 72 14.48 2.04 5.19
N LEU A 73 14.84 3.07 4.45
CA LEU A 73 15.85 2.99 3.40
C LEU A 73 17.23 2.68 4.00
N LYS A 74 17.96 1.82 3.29
CA LYS A 74 19.31 1.38 3.65
C LYS A 74 20.15 1.27 2.38
N PRO A 75 21.45 1.61 2.42
CA PRO A 75 22.30 1.44 1.26
C PRO A 75 22.31 -0.01 0.77
N GLY A 76 22.35 -0.20 -0.55
CA GLY A 76 22.46 -1.51 -1.20
C GLY A 76 21.14 -2.27 -1.41
N VAL A 77 20.01 -1.80 -0.86
CA VAL A 77 18.70 -2.37 -1.19
C VAL A 77 18.37 -2.15 -2.66
N THR A 78 17.64 -3.07 -3.27
CA THR A 78 17.30 -2.98 -4.69
C THR A 78 16.09 -2.10 -4.93
N LEU A 79 15.93 -1.57 -6.15
CA LEU A 79 14.73 -0.84 -6.55
C LEU A 79 13.45 -1.66 -6.28
N MET A 80 13.48 -2.96 -6.59
CA MET A 80 12.37 -3.88 -6.34
C MET A 80 12.02 -4.00 -4.85
N HIS A 81 13.03 -3.96 -3.97
CA HIS A 81 12.78 -3.95 -2.52
C HIS A 81 12.05 -2.67 -2.09
N VAL A 82 12.44 -1.51 -2.64
CA VAL A 82 11.78 -0.24 -2.35
C VAL A 82 10.33 -0.24 -2.84
N ILE A 83 10.09 -0.70 -4.07
CA ILE A 83 8.74 -0.85 -4.63
C ILE A 83 7.88 -1.79 -3.77
N ALA A 84 8.44 -2.89 -3.27
CA ALA A 84 7.72 -3.79 -2.38
C ALA A 84 7.36 -3.14 -1.04
N MET A 85 8.21 -2.25 -0.51
CA MET A 85 7.96 -1.49 0.72
C MET A 85 6.89 -0.41 0.54
N THR A 86 6.91 0.31 -0.58
CA THR A 86 5.96 1.41 -0.86
C THR A 86 4.65 0.92 -1.45
N ARG A 87 4.66 -0.27 -2.07
CA ARG A 87 3.57 -0.84 -2.88
C ARG A 87 3.20 0.02 -4.09
N ALA A 88 4.11 0.88 -4.52
CA ALA A 88 3.93 1.78 -5.65
C ALA A 88 5.21 1.86 -6.47
N LEU A 89 5.05 1.94 -7.79
CA LEU A 89 6.15 2.30 -8.69
C LEU A 89 6.65 3.69 -8.32
N GLY A 90 7.96 3.91 -8.32
CA GLY A 90 8.52 5.24 -8.16
C GLY A 90 8.33 6.07 -9.42
N GLU A 91 8.17 7.38 -9.27
CA GLU A 91 8.21 8.31 -10.39
C GLU A 91 9.66 8.43 -10.87
N ARG A 92 9.94 7.99 -12.10
CA ARG A 92 11.30 8.04 -12.67
C ARG A 92 11.65 9.48 -13.05
N LEU A 93 12.75 10.00 -12.52
CA LEU A 93 13.22 11.36 -12.79
C LEU A 93 14.35 11.42 -13.81
N THR A 94 15.12 10.34 -13.97
CA THR A 94 16.17 10.25 -14.99
C THR A 94 15.67 9.51 -16.25
N PRO A 95 16.25 9.83 -17.43
CA PRO A 95 16.03 9.05 -18.64
C PRO A 95 16.39 7.57 -18.47
N GLU A 96 15.85 6.74 -19.37
CA GLU A 96 16.14 5.31 -19.37
C GLU A 96 17.61 5.05 -19.71
N GLY A 97 18.26 4.19 -18.93
CA GLY A 97 19.66 3.83 -19.14
C GLY A 97 20.68 4.83 -18.60
N GLU A 98 20.25 5.98 -18.06
CA GLU A 98 21.13 6.97 -17.44
C GLU A 98 21.37 6.65 -15.96
N GLN A 99 22.63 6.75 -15.53
CA GLN A 99 23.03 6.52 -14.14
C GLN A 99 23.52 7.81 -13.46
N PRO A 100 23.20 8.03 -12.17
CA PRO A 100 22.38 7.18 -11.31
C PRO A 100 20.89 7.26 -11.67
N GLU A 101 20.18 6.13 -11.60
CA GLU A 101 18.73 6.08 -11.82
C GLU A 101 18.02 6.75 -10.63
N GLN A 102 17.17 7.75 -10.88
CA GLN A 102 16.47 8.48 -9.82
C GLN A 102 14.98 8.15 -9.82
N TYR A 103 14.47 7.77 -8.64
CA TYR A 103 13.05 7.48 -8.44
C TYR A 103 12.51 8.25 -7.24
N ARG A 104 11.34 8.89 -7.42
CA ARG A 104 10.67 9.69 -6.39
C ARG A 104 9.39 9.04 -5.90
N TRP A 105 9.18 9.11 -4.59
CA TRP A 105 7.89 8.84 -3.96
C TRP A 105 7.45 10.03 -3.10
N THR A 106 6.22 10.48 -3.29
CA THR A 106 5.60 11.60 -2.60
C THR A 106 4.43 11.09 -1.74
N ASP A 107 4.33 11.57 -0.51
CA ASP A 107 3.20 11.26 0.37
C ASP A 107 2.09 12.32 0.30
N GLY A 108 0.98 12.06 1.00
CA GLY A 108 -0.17 12.98 1.03
C GLY A 108 0.10 14.33 1.71
N SER A 109 1.26 14.51 2.37
CA SER A 109 1.70 15.78 2.97
C SER A 109 2.59 16.59 2.03
N HIS A 110 2.70 16.19 0.76
CA HIS A 110 3.65 16.72 -0.23
C HIS A 110 5.13 16.52 0.12
N SER A 111 5.44 15.73 1.15
CA SER A 111 6.82 15.32 1.43
C SER A 111 7.23 14.25 0.42
N SER A 112 8.44 14.33 -0.10
CA SER A 112 8.96 13.40 -1.11
C SER A 112 10.31 12.82 -0.74
N VAL A 113 10.51 11.56 -1.10
CA VAL A 113 11.80 10.86 -1.02
C VAL A 113 12.28 10.58 -2.44
N THR A 114 13.44 11.13 -2.79
CA THR A 114 14.13 10.82 -4.04
C THR A 114 15.25 9.84 -3.74
N ALA A 115 15.19 8.66 -4.34
CA ALA A 115 16.17 7.60 -4.17
C ALA A 115 17.05 7.50 -5.42
N HIS A 116 18.36 7.43 -5.21
CA HIS A 116 19.37 7.32 -6.26
C HIS A 116 19.88 5.89 -6.31
N PHE A 117 19.79 5.25 -7.46
CA PHE A 117 20.23 3.88 -7.68
C PHE A 117 21.39 3.84 -8.67
N ARG A 118 22.39 3.01 -8.40
CA ARG A 118 23.47 2.70 -9.32
C ARG A 118 23.47 1.20 -9.58
N ASN A 119 23.37 0.80 -10.84
CA ASN A 119 23.20 -0.61 -11.22
C ASN A 119 22.05 -1.29 -10.44
N GLY A 120 20.90 -0.62 -10.31
CA GLY A 120 19.72 -1.13 -9.60
C GLY A 120 19.81 -1.23 -8.07
N ARG A 121 20.89 -0.72 -7.44
CA ARG A 121 21.07 -0.69 -5.98
C ARG A 121 21.08 0.73 -5.44
N LEU A 122 20.40 0.94 -4.31
CA LEU A 122 20.29 2.24 -3.66
C LEU A 122 21.67 2.69 -3.16
N VAL A 123 22.13 3.86 -3.61
CA VAL A 123 23.38 4.47 -3.16
C VAL A 123 23.14 5.59 -2.16
N SER A 124 22.11 6.41 -2.38
CA SER A 124 21.73 7.54 -1.53
C SER A 124 20.25 7.85 -1.71
N TRP A 125 19.70 8.65 -0.80
CA TRP A 125 18.34 9.18 -0.92
C TRP A 125 18.23 10.52 -0.20
N ASP A 126 17.33 11.36 -0.69
CA ASP A 126 17.05 12.69 -0.16
C ASP A 126 15.58 12.77 0.25
N LEU A 127 15.32 13.37 1.41
CA LEU A 127 13.97 13.68 1.89
C LEU A 127 13.72 15.17 1.72
N ALA A 128 12.83 15.53 0.80
CA ALA A 128 12.33 16.90 0.64
C ALA A 128 10.99 17.04 1.36
N ARG A 129 10.91 17.98 2.30
CA ARG A 129 9.65 18.42 2.91
C ARG A 129 9.25 19.74 2.23
N PRO A 130 7.96 19.96 1.92
CA PRO A 130 7.52 21.27 1.46
C PRO A 130 7.92 22.33 2.50
N ALA A 131 8.48 23.45 2.03
CA ALA A 131 8.71 24.59 2.90
C ALA A 131 7.35 25.06 3.44
N PRO A 132 7.25 25.45 4.73
CA PRO A 132 6.10 26.22 5.16
C PRO A 132 6.04 27.47 4.27
N GLU A 133 4.90 27.71 3.63
CA GLU A 133 4.69 28.93 2.86
C GLU A 133 5.02 30.13 3.76
N ASP A 134 6.06 30.87 3.39
CA ASP A 134 6.51 32.06 4.10
C ASP A 134 5.36 33.08 4.16
N GLU A 135 4.72 33.16 5.32
CA GLU A 135 3.89 34.29 5.73
C GLU A 135 4.79 35.50 6.04
N THR A 136 5.56 35.98 5.05
CA THR A 136 6.22 37.28 5.09
C THR A 136 6.35 37.83 3.68
N ALA A 137 5.22 38.24 3.11
CA ALA A 137 5.22 39.36 2.18
C ALA A 137 5.32 40.64 3.03
N PRO A 138 6.39 41.45 2.94
CA PRO A 138 6.34 42.79 3.49
C PRO A 138 5.34 43.56 2.61
N ALA A 139 4.23 43.99 3.22
CA ALA A 139 3.29 44.91 2.60
C ALA A 139 4.07 46.14 2.08
N PRO A 140 3.83 46.60 0.84
CA PRO A 140 4.46 47.81 0.35
C PRO A 140 3.89 48.98 1.14
N ALA A 141 4.67 49.53 2.07
CA ALA A 141 4.40 50.84 2.64
C ALA A 141 4.69 51.90 1.58
N THR A 142 3.75 52.10 0.66
CA THR A 142 3.68 53.34 -0.12
C THR A 142 3.16 54.44 0.81
N GLY A 143 4.05 54.90 1.68
CA GLY A 143 3.87 56.11 2.47
C GLY A 143 4.15 57.31 1.57
N ALA A 144 3.07 57.90 1.04
CA ALA A 144 3.07 59.24 0.51
C ALA A 144 3.44 60.26 1.62
N ALA A 145 4.27 61.24 1.30
CA ALA A 145 4.24 62.54 1.97
C ALA A 145 4.80 63.66 1.06
N PRO A 146 4.21 64.88 1.14
CA PRO A 146 4.51 66.05 0.31
C PRO A 146 5.78 66.81 0.69
#